data_AF-A0A1C5P883-F1
#
_entry.id   AF-A0A1C5P883-F1
#
_cell.length_a   1.000
_cell.length_b   1.000
_cell.length_c   1.000
_cell.angle_alpha   90.00
_cell.angle_beta   90.00
_cell.angle_gamma   90.00
#
_symmetry.space_group_name_H-M   'P 1'
#
loop_
_entity.id
_entity.type
_entity.pdbx_description
1 polymer ?
#
loop_
_entity_poly.entity_id
_entity_poly.type
_entity_poly.pdbx_seq_one_letter_code
_entity_poly.pdbx_strand_id
1 'polypeptide(L)'
;MGNLVLCHEQHAAHPYEISRIHCKIYTIEELCYYLCNNLYLIDYTIMNEQLCNWLDEELGLSALSEQLREMMQMHGSVEKFVLTILKESKIYREAQMIRIQNVLERLKNQKDIERQKFKGDNLLESGEIEEAILVYQEILNEERDESVEDKFYGQIYAGLGAAYGKLFLYQEAAKMYDHAYKICEDKKYLKPYLYASYKYMSMEEYHILLTKHADYVEVNAQMRQEVEDVKAKSLSENNEIQIDEWKRKYRRSNI
;
A
#
# COMPACT_ATOMS: atom_id res chain seq x y z
N MET A 1 13.25 -2.23 -21.15
CA MET A 1 14.45 -3.09 -21.30
C MET A 1 14.38 -4.16 -20.23
N GLY A 2 14.19 -5.43 -20.62
CA GLY A 2 14.13 -6.54 -19.67
C GLY A 2 15.53 -6.90 -19.19
N ASN A 3 15.73 -6.91 -17.87
CA ASN A 3 16.97 -7.42 -17.30
C ASN A 3 16.87 -8.94 -17.20
N LEU A 4 17.90 -9.64 -17.67
CA LEU A 4 18.08 -11.06 -17.37
C LEU A 4 18.47 -11.19 -15.89
N VAL A 5 17.66 -11.92 -15.12
CA VAL A 5 17.99 -12.35 -13.76
C VAL A 5 18.39 -13.80 -13.83
N LEU A 6 19.58 -14.13 -13.33
CA LEU A 6 20.09 -15.51 -13.33
C LEU A 6 19.60 -16.17 -12.05
N CYS A 7 18.63 -17.07 -12.17
CA CYS A 7 18.09 -17.82 -11.03
C CYS A 7 19.05 -18.92 -10.59
N HIS A 8 18.90 -19.36 -9.35
CA HIS A 8 19.59 -20.56 -8.84
C HIS A 8 19.04 -21.80 -9.56
N GLU A 9 19.93 -22.73 -9.90
CA GLU A 9 19.55 -23.98 -10.58
C GLU A 9 18.85 -24.98 -9.64
N GLN A 10 19.05 -24.81 -8.33
CA GLN A 10 18.62 -25.79 -7.34
C GLN A 10 17.16 -25.60 -6.94
N HIS A 11 16.40 -26.68 -7.10
CA HIS A 11 15.00 -26.78 -6.73
C HIS A 11 14.86 -27.87 -5.67
N ALA A 12 14.22 -27.54 -4.54
CA ALA A 12 14.05 -28.45 -3.42
C ALA A 12 13.25 -29.71 -3.84
N ALA A 13 13.63 -30.87 -3.30
CA ALA A 13 12.84 -32.09 -3.41
C ALA A 13 11.63 -32.04 -2.45
N HIS A 14 11.85 -31.51 -1.25
CA HIS A 14 10.81 -31.26 -0.25
C HIS A 14 10.63 -29.75 -0.06
N PRO A 15 9.40 -29.23 -0.24
CA PRO A 15 9.17 -27.80 -0.12
C PRO A 15 9.18 -27.34 1.34
N TYR A 16 9.53 -26.08 1.55
CA TYR A 16 9.21 -25.37 2.78
C TYR A 16 7.72 -24.99 2.76
N GLU A 17 6.96 -25.44 3.75
CA GLU A 17 5.52 -25.13 3.86
C GLU A 17 5.29 -23.97 4.83
N ILE A 18 4.63 -22.92 4.35
CA ILE A 18 4.14 -21.82 5.18
C ILE A 18 2.78 -22.21 5.72
N SER A 19 2.77 -22.73 6.95
CA SER A 19 1.59 -23.38 7.56
C SER A 19 0.34 -22.51 7.60
N ARG A 20 0.47 -21.18 7.75
CA ARG A 20 -0.69 -20.27 7.85
C ARG A 20 -1.51 -20.18 6.56
N ILE A 21 -0.89 -20.36 5.40
CA ILE A 21 -1.53 -20.20 4.08
C ILE A 21 -1.35 -21.42 3.17
N HIS A 22 -0.80 -22.52 3.70
CA HIS A 22 -0.50 -23.76 2.97
C HIS A 22 0.26 -23.53 1.65
N CYS A 23 1.15 -22.54 1.65
CA CYS A 23 1.99 -22.22 0.49
C CYS A 23 3.27 -23.06 0.55
N LYS A 24 3.61 -23.70 -0.57
CA LYS A 24 4.81 -24.54 -0.73
C LYS A 24 5.86 -23.76 -1.51
N ILE A 25 7.05 -23.69 -0.95
CA ILE A 25 8.20 -22.98 -1.52
C ILE A 25 9.27 -24.00 -1.86
N TYR A 26 9.74 -23.97 -3.09
CA TYR A 26 10.73 -24.90 -3.65
C TYR A 26 12.05 -24.23 -4.00
N THR A 27 12.08 -22.92 -4.21
CA THR A 27 13.34 -22.20 -4.52
C THR A 27 13.55 -20.97 -3.63
N ILE A 28 14.80 -20.47 -3.63
CA ILE A 28 15.15 -19.24 -2.92
C ILE A 28 14.44 -18.02 -3.52
N GLU A 29 14.21 -18.00 -4.84
CA GLU A 29 13.47 -16.94 -5.52
C GLU A 29 12.00 -16.93 -5.10
N GLU A 30 11.36 -18.09 -4.96
CA GLU A 30 9.98 -18.19 -4.47
C GLU A 30 9.88 -17.72 -3.02
N LEU A 31 10.85 -18.07 -2.17
CA LEU A 31 10.94 -17.55 -0.81
C LEU A 31 11.06 -16.02 -0.82
N CYS A 32 11.96 -15.49 -1.65
CA CYS A 32 12.18 -14.06 -1.76
C CYS A 32 10.97 -13.30 -2.32
N TYR A 33 10.24 -13.90 -3.26
CA TYR A 33 8.98 -13.37 -3.78
C TYR A 33 7.91 -13.34 -2.67
N TYR A 34 7.77 -14.44 -1.92
CA TYR A 34 6.86 -14.53 -0.79
C TYR A 34 7.15 -13.47 0.26
N LEU A 35 8.42 -13.35 0.69
CA LEU A 35 8.82 -12.38 1.71
C LEU A 35 8.54 -10.94 1.26
N CYS A 36 8.85 -10.59 0.01
CA CYS A 36 8.62 -9.23 -0.49
C CYS A 36 7.13 -8.87 -0.65
N ASN A 37 6.29 -9.83 -1.06
CA ASN A 37 4.85 -9.56 -1.19
C ASN A 37 4.11 -9.56 0.14
N ASN A 38 4.69 -10.20 1.16
CA ASN A 38 4.10 -10.31 2.48
C ASN A 38 4.87 -9.53 3.56
N LEU A 39 5.68 -8.53 3.18
CA LEU A 39 6.51 -7.75 4.13
C LEU A 39 5.72 -7.27 5.36
N TYR A 40 4.47 -6.84 5.16
CA TYR A 40 3.58 -6.34 6.21
C TYR A 40 3.10 -7.42 7.19
N LEU A 41 3.15 -8.70 6.80
CA LEU A 41 2.75 -9.86 7.59
C LEU A 41 3.94 -10.59 8.23
N ILE A 42 5.17 -10.19 7.90
CA ILE A 42 6.37 -10.82 8.47
C ILE A 42 6.51 -10.38 9.93
N ASP A 43 6.39 -11.36 10.83
CA ASP A 43 6.65 -11.25 12.26
C ASP A 43 7.90 -12.09 12.64
N TYR A 44 8.17 -12.24 13.93
CA TYR A 44 9.31 -13.03 14.41
C TYR A 44 9.21 -14.53 14.10
N THR A 45 8.06 -15.04 13.67
CA THR A 45 7.87 -16.47 13.39
C THR A 45 8.64 -16.94 12.16
N ILE A 46 9.01 -16.02 11.26
CA ILE A 46 9.87 -16.33 10.10
C ILE A 46 11.29 -16.72 10.53
N MET A 47 11.75 -16.25 11.70
CA MET A 47 13.07 -16.58 12.26
C MET A 47 13.01 -17.92 12.98
N ASN A 48 13.06 -19.02 12.22
CA ASN A 48 12.96 -20.36 12.77
C ASN A 48 13.99 -21.33 12.17
N GLU A 49 14.35 -22.35 12.96
CA GLU A 49 15.35 -23.36 12.59
C GLU A 49 14.91 -24.23 11.40
N GLN A 50 13.59 -24.43 11.21
CA GLN A 50 13.07 -25.22 10.10
C GLN A 50 13.40 -24.57 8.74
N LEU A 51 13.29 -23.24 8.65
CA LEU A 51 13.68 -22.49 7.46
C LEU A 51 15.19 -22.60 7.22
N CYS A 52 16.01 -22.44 8.27
CA CYS A 52 17.46 -22.59 8.16
C CYS A 52 17.88 -24.00 7.72
N ASN A 53 17.26 -25.06 8.26
CA ASN A 53 17.50 -26.44 7.86
C ASN A 53 17.14 -26.64 6.38
N TRP A 54 15.98 -26.15 5.95
CA TRP A 54 15.53 -26.28 4.56
C TRP A 54 16.49 -25.57 3.57
N LEU A 55 16.95 -24.36 3.90
CA LEU A 55 17.92 -23.64 3.08
C LEU A 55 19.24 -24.42 2.93
N ASP A 56 19.68 -25.11 3.97
CA ASP A 56 20.91 -25.90 3.98
C ASP A 56 20.74 -27.23 3.24
N GLU A 57 19.77 -28.05 3.65
CA GLU A 57 19.62 -29.43 3.20
C GLU A 57 19.02 -29.54 1.79
N GLU A 58 18.02 -28.74 1.47
CA GLU A 58 17.30 -28.83 0.20
C GLU A 58 17.90 -27.92 -0.89
N LEU A 59 18.33 -26.72 -0.50
CA LEU A 59 18.90 -25.75 -1.45
C LEU A 59 20.45 -25.71 -1.47
N GLY A 60 21.13 -26.36 -0.53
CA GLY A 60 22.59 -26.34 -0.45
C GLY A 60 23.19 -24.99 -0.05
N LEU A 61 22.38 -24.09 0.53
CA LEU A 61 22.78 -22.73 0.92
C LEU A 61 23.35 -22.71 2.35
N SER A 62 24.35 -23.57 2.63
CA SER A 62 24.90 -23.76 3.98
C SER A 62 25.45 -22.47 4.59
N ALA A 63 26.16 -21.64 3.81
CA ALA A 63 26.70 -20.37 4.27
C ALA A 63 25.60 -19.38 4.70
N LEU A 64 24.50 -19.31 3.95
CA LEU A 64 23.33 -18.51 4.31
C LEU A 64 22.68 -19.06 5.59
N SER A 65 22.50 -20.38 5.68
CA SER A 65 21.88 -21.03 6.84
C SER A 65 22.67 -20.76 8.13
N GLU A 66 24.00 -20.92 8.10
CA GLU A 66 24.87 -20.64 9.24
C GLU A 66 24.75 -19.18 9.67
N GLN A 67 24.82 -18.24 8.72
CA GLN A 67 24.67 -16.81 9.01
C GLN A 67 23.31 -16.47 9.64
N LEU A 68 22.22 -17.10 9.18
CA LEU A 68 20.88 -16.91 9.73
C LEU A 68 20.75 -17.49 11.15
N ARG A 69 21.35 -18.64 11.43
CA ARG A 69 21.38 -19.24 12.78
C ARG A 69 22.17 -18.38 13.76
N GLU A 70 23.33 -17.85 13.35
CA GLU A 70 24.09 -16.89 14.16
C GLU A 70 23.25 -15.66 14.52
N MET A 71 22.50 -15.12 13.55
CA MET A 71 21.59 -13.99 13.80
C MET A 71 20.49 -14.34 14.79
N MET A 72 19.93 -15.56 14.74
CA MET A 72 18.94 -16.01 15.71
C MET A 72 19.53 -16.14 17.12
N GLN A 73 20.73 -16.72 17.24
CA GLN A 73 21.45 -16.86 18.52
C GLN A 73 21.80 -15.50 19.15
N MET A 74 22.17 -14.54 18.33
CA MET A 74 22.54 -13.18 18.76
C MET A 74 21.33 -12.24 18.94
N HIS A 75 20.10 -12.77 18.92
CA HIS A 75 18.85 -11.99 19.00
C HIS A 75 18.78 -10.85 17.97
N GLY A 76 19.19 -11.14 16.73
CA GLY A 76 19.11 -10.21 15.60
C GLY A 76 17.67 -9.80 15.26
N SER A 77 17.51 -8.71 14.52
CA SER A 77 16.20 -8.24 14.09
C SER A 77 15.63 -9.06 12.92
N VAL A 78 14.31 -9.21 12.89
CA VAL A 78 13.56 -9.80 11.76
C VAL A 78 13.91 -9.10 10.45
N GLU A 79 14.03 -7.77 10.47
CA GLU A 79 14.46 -6.98 9.32
C GLU A 79 15.81 -7.45 8.77
N LYS A 80 16.83 -7.58 9.62
CA LYS A 80 18.17 -8.01 9.17
C LYS A 80 18.15 -9.44 8.66
N PHE A 81 17.37 -10.32 9.30
CA PHE A 81 17.17 -11.70 8.87
C PHE A 81 16.58 -11.77 7.46
N VAL A 82 15.45 -11.09 7.21
CA VAL A 82 14.79 -11.02 5.91
C VAL A 82 15.70 -10.40 4.84
N LEU A 83 16.35 -9.27 5.14
CA LEU A 83 17.25 -8.62 4.19
C LEU A 83 18.46 -9.50 3.81
N THR A 84 18.91 -10.39 4.70
CA THR A 84 20.00 -11.32 4.41
C THR A 84 19.56 -12.39 3.41
N ILE A 85 18.36 -12.96 3.57
CA ILE A 85 17.76 -13.89 2.60
C ILE A 85 17.60 -13.23 1.23
N LEU A 86 17.02 -12.02 1.20
CA LEU A 86 16.75 -11.30 -0.05
C LEU A 86 18.04 -10.97 -0.81
N LYS A 87 19.13 -10.64 -0.10
CA LYS A 87 20.45 -10.39 -0.71
C LYS A 87 21.04 -11.63 -1.35
N GLU A 88 20.83 -12.81 -0.77
CA GLU A 88 21.38 -14.06 -1.31
C GLU A 88 20.80 -14.39 -2.68
N SER A 89 19.49 -14.14 -2.88
CA SER A 89 18.82 -14.41 -4.16
C SER A 89 19.33 -13.56 -5.33
N LYS A 90 19.92 -12.39 -5.05
CA LYS A 90 20.42 -11.42 -6.05
C LYS A 90 19.38 -10.98 -7.10
N ILE A 91 18.08 -11.18 -6.84
CA ILE A 91 17.00 -10.81 -7.77
C ILE A 91 16.59 -9.34 -7.66
N TYR A 92 16.89 -8.68 -6.54
CA TYR A 92 16.53 -7.29 -6.28
C TYR A 92 17.69 -6.33 -6.54
N ARG A 93 17.40 -5.23 -7.23
CA ARG A 93 18.36 -4.14 -7.43
C ARG A 93 18.56 -3.35 -6.13
N GLU A 94 19.68 -2.64 -6.01
CA GLU A 94 19.99 -1.81 -4.84
C GLU A 94 18.86 -0.83 -4.47
N ALA A 95 18.27 -0.16 -5.47
CA ALA A 95 17.13 0.75 -5.22
C ALA A 95 15.89 0.03 -4.66
N GLN A 96 15.64 -1.22 -5.09
CA GLN A 96 14.54 -2.03 -4.54
C GLN A 96 14.87 -2.48 -3.11
N MET A 97 16.11 -2.88 -2.86
CA MET A 97 16.57 -3.26 -1.52
C MET A 97 16.43 -2.11 -0.51
N ILE A 98 16.78 -0.88 -0.91
CA ILE A 98 16.60 0.32 -0.07
C ILE A 98 15.11 0.55 0.22
N ARG A 99 14.23 0.38 -0.77
CA ARG A 99 12.78 0.51 -0.57
C ARG A 99 12.25 -0.53 0.41
N ILE A 100 12.68 -1.79 0.29
CA ILE A 100 12.29 -2.89 1.19
C ILE A 100 12.76 -2.61 2.61
N GLN A 101 14.02 -2.20 2.79
CA GLN A 101 14.56 -1.83 4.10
C GLN A 101 13.74 -0.71 4.76
N ASN A 102 13.44 0.36 4.03
CA ASN A 102 12.64 1.47 4.55
C ASN A 102 11.23 1.04 5.00
N VAL A 103 10.63 0.05 4.31
CA VAL A 103 9.33 -0.52 4.71
C VAL A 103 9.49 -1.32 6.00
N LEU A 104 10.48 -2.22 6.08
CA LEU A 104 10.71 -3.04 7.28
C LEU A 104 11.02 -2.19 8.53
N GLU A 105 11.80 -1.12 8.39
CA GLU A 105 12.10 -0.20 9.50
C GLU A 105 10.82 0.44 10.07
N ARG A 106 9.87 0.82 9.19
CA ARG A 106 8.58 1.38 9.62
C ARG A 106 7.69 0.35 10.31
N LEU A 107 7.77 -0.92 9.92
CA LEU A 107 6.94 -2.00 10.47
C LEU A 107 7.37 -2.48 11.86
N LYS A 108 8.64 -2.23 12.25
CA LYS A 108 9.29 -2.84 13.43
C LYS A 108 8.52 -2.71 14.75
N ASN A 109 7.72 -1.66 14.92
CA ASN A 109 6.95 -1.39 16.15
C ASN A 109 5.45 -1.18 15.91
N GLN A 110 4.93 -1.59 14.75
CA GLN A 110 3.51 -1.48 14.42
C GLN A 110 2.77 -2.75 14.81
N LYS A 111 1.54 -2.60 15.31
CA LYS A 111 0.60 -3.70 15.53
C LYS A 111 0.14 -4.29 14.20
N ASP A 112 -0.30 -5.55 14.20
CA ASP A 112 -0.67 -6.25 12.96
C ASP A 112 -1.73 -5.49 12.14
N ILE A 113 -2.76 -4.96 12.80
CA ILE A 113 -3.78 -4.14 12.14
C ILE A 113 -3.22 -2.83 11.55
N GLU A 114 -2.25 -2.20 12.23
CA GLU A 114 -1.57 -0.99 11.72
C GLU A 114 -0.71 -1.32 10.50
N ARG A 115 -0.07 -2.50 10.48
CA ARG A 115 0.70 -2.99 9.34
C ARG A 115 -0.19 -3.29 8.14
N GLN A 116 -1.35 -3.91 8.34
CA GLN A 116 -2.34 -4.13 7.29
C GLN A 116 -2.86 -2.82 6.72
N LYS A 117 -3.21 -1.84 7.56
CA LYS A 117 -3.60 -0.50 7.08
C LYS A 117 -2.46 0.14 6.28
N PHE A 118 -1.23 0.06 6.77
CA PHE A 118 -0.05 0.59 6.07
C PHE A 118 0.20 -0.09 4.71
N LYS A 119 -0.09 -1.39 4.59
CA LYS A 119 -0.13 -2.10 3.30
C LYS A 119 -1.14 -1.46 2.35
N GLY A 120 -2.38 -1.27 2.79
CA GLY A 120 -3.44 -0.64 2.01
C GLY A 120 -3.06 0.77 1.54
N ASP A 121 -2.52 1.59 2.45
CA ASP A 121 -2.07 2.95 2.16
C ASP A 121 -0.97 2.98 1.09
N ASN A 122 0.04 2.11 1.20
CA ASN A 122 1.13 2.03 0.21
C ASN A 122 0.67 1.53 -1.16
N LEU A 123 -0.27 0.57 -1.21
CA LEU A 123 -0.88 0.09 -2.46
C LEU A 123 -1.69 1.21 -3.14
N LEU A 124 -2.46 1.97 -2.36
CA LEU A 124 -3.23 3.09 -2.88
C LEU A 124 -2.33 4.22 -3.42
N GLU A 125 -1.20 4.48 -2.76
CA GLU A 125 -0.17 5.43 -3.20
C GLU A 125 0.56 4.94 -4.46
N SER A 126 0.85 3.64 -4.60
CA SER A 126 1.49 3.07 -5.79
C SER A 126 0.57 3.01 -7.01
N GLY A 127 -0.75 3.06 -6.81
CA GLY A 127 -1.75 2.98 -7.87
C GLY A 127 -2.37 1.59 -8.05
N GLU A 128 -2.06 0.64 -7.17
CA GLU A 128 -2.67 -0.68 -7.07
C GLU A 128 -4.02 -0.56 -6.32
N ILE A 129 -4.98 0.08 -6.99
CA ILE A 129 -6.21 0.54 -6.35
C ILE A 129 -7.11 -0.62 -5.91
N GLU A 130 -7.23 -1.67 -6.73
CA GLU A 130 -8.09 -2.83 -6.44
C GLU A 130 -7.57 -3.62 -5.24
N GLU A 131 -6.26 -3.85 -5.18
CA GLU A 131 -5.58 -4.52 -4.09
C GLU A 131 -5.70 -3.72 -2.78
N ALA A 132 -5.59 -2.39 -2.85
CA ALA A 132 -5.80 -1.53 -1.69
C ALA A 132 -7.24 -1.65 -1.14
N ILE A 133 -8.25 -1.71 -2.02
CA ILE A 133 -9.66 -1.90 -1.62
C ILE A 133 -9.84 -3.23 -0.90
N LEU A 134 -9.28 -4.32 -1.42
CA LEU A 134 -9.37 -5.64 -0.81
C LEU A 134 -8.76 -5.64 0.60
N VAL A 135 -7.57 -5.04 0.77
CA VAL A 135 -6.91 -4.94 2.08
C VAL A 135 -7.76 -4.15 3.08
N TYR A 136 -8.30 -2.99 2.68
CA TYR A 136 -9.13 -2.21 3.60
C TYR A 136 -10.45 -2.92 3.95
N GLN A 137 -11.08 -3.62 2.99
CA GLN A 137 -12.29 -4.39 3.23
C GLN A 137 -12.03 -5.57 4.17
N GLU A 138 -10.90 -6.26 4.01
CA GLU A 138 -10.45 -7.34 4.89
C GLU A 138 -10.38 -6.86 6.34
N ILE A 139 -9.69 -5.74 6.59
CA ILE A 139 -9.59 -5.14 7.93
C ILE A 139 -10.98 -4.79 8.51
N LEU A 140 -11.91 -4.29 7.68
CA LEU A 140 -13.25 -3.91 8.13
C LEU A 140 -14.20 -5.10 8.34
N ASN A 141 -13.91 -6.25 7.74
CA ASN A 141 -14.71 -7.48 7.86
C ASN A 141 -14.27 -8.36 9.04
N GLU A 142 -13.06 -8.15 9.56
CA GLU A 142 -12.57 -8.79 10.78
C GLU A 142 -13.22 -8.21 12.05
N GLU A 143 -13.09 -8.93 13.17
CA GLU A 143 -13.51 -8.42 14.47
C GLU A 143 -12.72 -7.15 14.84
N ARG A 144 -13.40 -6.19 15.46
CA ARG A 144 -12.78 -4.95 15.88
C ARG A 144 -11.65 -5.22 16.89
N ASP A 145 -10.42 -4.88 16.50
CA ASP A 145 -9.27 -4.86 17.39
C ASP A 145 -9.42 -3.75 18.44
N GLU A 146 -9.58 -4.14 19.71
CA GLU A 146 -9.75 -3.23 20.85
C GLU A 146 -8.48 -2.44 21.20
N SER A 147 -7.33 -2.80 20.62
CA SER A 147 -6.08 -2.13 20.90
C SER A 147 -5.93 -0.79 20.15
N VAL A 148 -6.78 -0.50 19.16
CA VAL A 148 -6.75 0.74 18.37
C VAL A 148 -8.01 1.58 18.61
N GLU A 149 -7.89 2.89 18.48
CA GLU A 149 -9.01 3.81 18.64
C GLU A 149 -10.00 3.75 17.46
N ASP A 150 -11.26 4.12 17.67
CA ASP A 150 -12.25 4.19 16.58
C ASP A 150 -11.81 5.07 15.40
N LYS A 151 -11.07 6.15 15.68
CA LYS A 151 -10.52 7.05 14.66
C LYS A 151 -9.60 6.32 13.68
N PHE A 152 -8.96 5.24 14.08
CA PHE A 152 -8.17 4.39 13.20
C PHE A 152 -9.03 3.77 12.09
N TYR A 153 -10.21 3.24 12.43
CA TYR A 153 -11.16 2.71 11.45
C TYR A 153 -11.74 3.82 10.56
N GLY A 154 -11.97 5.02 11.13
CA GLY A 154 -12.37 6.18 10.33
C GLY A 154 -11.34 6.54 9.25
N GLN A 155 -10.04 6.36 9.52
CA GLN A 155 -9.00 6.53 8.50
C GLN A 155 -9.01 5.43 7.43
N ILE A 156 -9.35 4.18 7.79
CA ILE A 156 -9.52 3.09 6.82
C ILE A 156 -10.71 3.38 5.89
N TYR A 157 -11.83 3.84 6.43
CA TYR A 157 -12.96 4.32 5.63
C TYR A 157 -12.55 5.45 4.68
N ALA A 158 -11.74 6.40 5.14
CA ALA A 158 -11.22 7.46 4.26
C ALA A 158 -10.32 6.92 3.15
N GLY A 159 -9.50 5.89 3.44
CA GLY A 159 -8.69 5.16 2.46
C GLY A 159 -9.55 4.48 1.38
N LEU A 160 -10.62 3.78 1.78
CA LEU A 160 -11.61 3.23 0.84
C LEU A 160 -12.30 4.31 0.02
N GLY A 161 -12.68 5.43 0.65
CA GLY A 161 -13.27 6.57 -0.05
C GLY A 161 -12.34 7.12 -1.13
N ALA A 162 -11.05 7.21 -0.84
CA ALA A 162 -10.03 7.63 -1.80
C ALA A 162 -9.88 6.62 -2.94
N ALA A 163 -9.83 5.32 -2.63
CA ALA A 163 -9.73 4.26 -3.61
C ALA A 163 -10.92 4.23 -4.57
N TYR A 164 -12.16 4.23 -4.04
CA TYR A 164 -13.37 4.31 -4.86
C TYR A 164 -13.43 5.61 -5.69
N GLY A 165 -12.99 6.73 -5.12
CA GLY A 165 -12.90 8.00 -5.84
C GLY A 165 -11.96 7.95 -7.04
N LYS A 166 -10.82 7.24 -6.92
CA LYS A 166 -9.89 7.01 -8.05
C LYS A 166 -10.49 6.11 -9.14
N LEU A 167 -11.43 5.24 -8.79
CA LEU A 167 -12.20 4.40 -9.72
C LEU A 167 -13.48 5.08 -10.25
N PHE A 168 -13.71 6.37 -9.93
CA PHE A 168 -14.91 7.11 -10.29
C PHE A 168 -16.22 6.55 -9.70
N LEU A 169 -16.11 5.70 -8.68
CA LEU A 169 -17.23 5.15 -7.91
C LEU A 169 -17.67 6.16 -6.84
N TYR A 170 -18.24 7.26 -7.30
CA TYR A 170 -18.47 8.45 -6.47
C TYR A 170 -19.54 8.26 -5.39
N GLN A 171 -20.54 7.42 -5.63
CA GLN A 171 -21.57 7.13 -4.63
C GLN A 171 -20.97 6.35 -3.45
N GLU A 172 -20.15 5.36 -3.74
CA GLU A 172 -19.41 4.53 -2.78
C GLU A 172 -18.39 5.38 -2.03
N ALA A 173 -17.61 6.20 -2.75
CA ALA A 173 -16.65 7.12 -2.16
C ALA A 173 -17.31 8.09 -1.17
N ALA A 174 -18.44 8.68 -1.54
CA ALA A 174 -19.17 9.59 -0.66
C ALA A 174 -19.65 8.90 0.62
N LYS A 175 -20.20 7.67 0.52
CA LYS A 175 -20.59 6.89 1.69
C LYS A 175 -19.39 6.66 2.62
N MET A 176 -18.24 6.24 2.08
CA MET A 176 -17.05 5.97 2.88
C MET A 176 -16.50 7.24 3.56
N TYR A 177 -16.46 8.37 2.87
CA TYR A 177 -16.04 9.64 3.48
C TYR A 177 -17.02 10.18 4.52
N ASP A 178 -18.33 9.97 4.35
CA ASP A 178 -19.33 10.30 5.36
C ASP A 178 -19.13 9.46 6.64
N HIS A 179 -18.87 8.16 6.49
CA HIS A 179 -18.48 7.30 7.62
C HIS A 179 -17.19 7.75 8.29
N ALA A 180 -16.16 8.07 7.50
CA ALA A 180 -14.89 8.58 8.02
C ALA A 180 -15.08 9.90 8.80
N TYR A 181 -15.89 10.82 8.29
CA TYR A 181 -16.20 12.08 8.96
C TYR A 181 -16.96 11.86 10.26
N LYS A 182 -17.97 10.97 10.28
CA LYS A 182 -18.75 10.66 11.50
C LYS A 182 -17.91 10.04 12.62
N ILE A 183 -16.91 9.23 12.27
CA ILE A 183 -16.04 8.56 13.25
C ILE A 183 -14.91 9.48 13.71
N CYS A 184 -14.25 10.18 12.78
CA CYS A 184 -13.09 11.00 13.10
C CYS A 184 -13.44 12.41 13.56
N GLU A 185 -14.61 12.92 13.15
CA GLU A 185 -15.07 14.31 13.34
C GLU A 185 -14.09 15.36 12.77
N ASP A 186 -13.33 14.96 11.75
CA ASP A 186 -12.27 15.79 11.15
C ASP A 186 -12.75 16.43 9.83
N LYS A 187 -12.76 17.77 9.79
CA LYS A 187 -13.21 18.56 8.64
C LYS A 187 -12.47 18.24 7.34
N LYS A 188 -11.26 17.65 7.40
CA LYS A 188 -10.52 17.27 6.18
C LYS A 188 -11.27 16.30 5.28
N TYR A 189 -12.19 15.50 5.84
CA TYR A 189 -12.98 14.53 5.07
C TYR A 189 -14.22 15.15 4.40
N LEU A 190 -14.61 16.37 4.78
CA LEU A 190 -15.78 17.03 4.18
C LEU A 190 -15.56 17.38 2.72
N LYS A 191 -14.38 17.88 2.37
CA LYS A 191 -14.07 18.24 0.99
C LYS A 191 -14.19 17.03 0.02
N PRO A 192 -13.53 15.89 0.27
CA PRO A 192 -13.70 14.73 -0.61
C PRO A 192 -15.11 14.14 -0.55
N TYR A 193 -15.79 14.16 0.60
CA TYR A 193 -17.20 13.77 0.72
C TYR A 193 -18.11 14.61 -0.18
N LEU A 194 -18.02 15.94 -0.08
CA LEU A 194 -18.84 16.87 -0.85
C LEU A 194 -18.49 16.84 -2.33
N TYR A 195 -17.21 16.64 -2.68
CA TYR A 195 -16.80 16.45 -4.07
C TYR A 195 -17.42 15.19 -4.67
N ALA A 196 -17.30 14.06 -3.99
CA ALA A 196 -17.91 12.81 -4.43
C ALA A 196 -19.43 12.95 -4.55
N SER A 197 -20.07 13.55 -3.54
CA SER A 197 -21.52 13.82 -3.54
C SER A 197 -21.97 14.68 -4.72
N TYR A 198 -21.25 15.76 -5.01
CA TYR A 198 -21.53 16.61 -6.18
C TYR A 198 -21.42 15.84 -7.51
N LYS A 199 -20.54 14.84 -7.60
CA LYS A 199 -20.31 14.08 -8.83
C LYS A 199 -21.40 13.05 -9.13
N TYR A 200 -22.05 12.48 -8.12
CA TYR A 200 -23.05 11.42 -8.33
C TYR A 200 -24.50 11.89 -8.12
N MET A 201 -24.74 12.88 -7.25
CA MET A 201 -26.09 13.38 -6.97
C MET A 201 -26.59 14.31 -8.07
N SER A 202 -27.91 14.46 -8.17
CA SER A 202 -28.51 15.57 -8.89
C SER A 202 -28.22 16.91 -8.19
N MET A 203 -28.33 18.02 -8.93
CA MET A 203 -28.13 19.35 -8.36
C MET A 203 -29.10 19.62 -7.20
N GLU A 204 -30.37 19.22 -7.31
CA GLU A 204 -31.36 19.43 -6.26
C GLU A 204 -31.00 18.68 -4.98
N GLU A 205 -30.65 17.38 -5.08
CA GLU A 205 -30.21 16.57 -3.95
C GLU A 205 -28.96 17.14 -3.28
N TYR A 206 -28.00 17.61 -4.09
CA TYR A 206 -26.78 18.21 -3.58
C TYR A 206 -27.05 19.52 -2.82
N HIS A 207 -27.96 20.38 -3.30
CA HIS A 207 -28.34 21.59 -2.57
C HIS A 207 -29.03 21.24 -1.25
N ILE A 208 -29.89 20.22 -1.23
CA ILE A 208 -30.52 19.72 0.00
C ILE A 208 -29.44 19.21 0.97
N LEU A 209 -28.42 18.48 0.48
CA LEU A 209 -27.30 18.03 1.31
C LEU A 209 -26.58 19.20 1.99
N LEU A 210 -26.26 20.26 1.26
CA LEU A 210 -25.56 21.43 1.80
C LEU A 210 -26.33 22.12 2.93
N THR A 211 -27.67 22.10 2.89
CA THR A 211 -28.49 22.70 3.96
C THR A 211 -28.47 21.93 5.28
N LYS A 212 -27.96 20.69 5.30
CA LYS A 212 -27.94 19.85 6.51
C LYS A 212 -26.94 20.31 7.56
N HIS A 213 -25.87 21.00 7.17
CA HIS A 213 -24.82 21.43 8.10
C HIS A 213 -24.10 22.69 7.61
N ALA A 214 -23.83 23.63 8.53
CA ALA A 214 -23.17 24.90 8.20
C ALA A 214 -21.76 24.71 7.59
N ASP A 215 -20.99 23.75 8.13
CA ASP A 215 -19.65 23.44 7.60
C ASP A 215 -19.68 22.99 6.14
N TYR A 216 -20.77 22.36 5.67
CA TYR A 216 -20.85 21.90 4.30
C TYR A 216 -20.92 23.06 3.32
N VAL A 217 -21.65 24.12 3.70
CA VAL A 217 -21.76 25.34 2.91
C VAL A 217 -20.39 26.03 2.81
N GLU A 218 -19.69 26.15 3.92
CA GLU A 218 -18.35 26.75 3.98
C GLU A 218 -17.35 26.00 3.09
N VAL A 219 -17.25 24.68 3.24
CA VAL A 219 -16.32 23.85 2.46
C VAL A 219 -16.69 23.86 0.98
N ASN A 220 -17.98 23.80 0.63
CA ASN A 220 -18.41 23.89 -0.76
C ASN A 220 -18.09 25.26 -1.39
N ALA A 221 -18.18 26.36 -0.64
CA ALA A 221 -17.77 27.67 -1.11
C ALA A 221 -16.26 27.72 -1.42
N GLN A 222 -15.43 27.19 -0.52
CA GLN A 222 -13.98 27.05 -0.73
C GLN A 222 -13.68 26.21 -1.98
N MET A 223 -14.35 25.06 -2.15
CA MET A 223 -14.17 24.21 -3.33
C MET A 223 -14.52 24.93 -4.64
N ARG A 224 -15.58 25.73 -4.65
CA ARG A 224 -15.97 26.49 -5.85
C ARG A 224 -14.93 27.54 -6.21
N GLN A 225 -14.40 28.26 -5.22
CA GLN A 225 -13.33 29.22 -5.41
C GLN A 225 -12.06 28.56 -5.98
N GLU A 226 -11.64 27.42 -5.42
CA GLU A 226 -10.49 26.68 -5.94
C GLU A 226 -10.69 26.23 -7.41
N VAL A 227 -11.91 25.81 -7.78
CA VAL A 227 -12.23 25.44 -9.16
C VAL A 227 -12.13 26.65 -10.09
N GLU A 228 -12.59 27.83 -9.65
CA GLU A 228 -12.46 29.08 -10.41
C GLU A 228 -10.99 29.48 -10.57
N ASP A 229 -10.19 29.39 -9.51
CA ASP A 229 -8.76 29.69 -9.53
C ASP A 229 -8.00 28.75 -10.50
N VAL A 230 -8.31 27.45 -10.49
CA VAL A 230 -7.71 26.49 -11.42
C VAL A 230 -8.14 26.76 -12.86
N LYS A 231 -9.41 27.11 -13.11
CA LYS A 231 -9.88 27.49 -14.45
C LYS A 231 -9.19 28.74 -14.96
N ALA A 232 -9.03 29.76 -14.12
CA ALA A 232 -8.35 31.00 -14.47
C ALA A 232 -6.87 30.75 -14.82
N LYS A 233 -6.17 29.92 -14.04
CA LYS A 233 -4.79 29.49 -14.34
C LYS A 233 -4.70 28.71 -15.65
N SER A 234 -5.55 27.71 -15.85
CA SER A 234 -5.57 26.92 -17.09
C SER A 234 -5.85 27.76 -18.34
N LEU A 235 -6.73 28.76 -18.25
CA LEU A 235 -6.99 29.70 -19.34
C LEU A 235 -5.77 30.59 -19.65
N SER A 236 -4.97 30.94 -18.64
CA SER A 236 -3.72 31.69 -18.83
C SER A 236 -2.54 30.85 -19.33
N GLU A 237 -2.58 29.53 -19.12
CA GLU A 237 -1.55 28.55 -19.50
C GLU A 237 -1.78 27.91 -20.89
N ASN A 238 -2.93 28.16 -21.53
CA ASN A 238 -3.21 27.75 -22.92
C ASN A 238 -2.44 28.60 -23.96
N ASN A 239 -1.12 28.75 -23.78
CA ASN A 239 -0.24 29.33 -24.79
C ASN A 239 0.30 28.20 -25.69
N GLU A 240 0.26 28.40 -27.02
CA GLU A 240 0.75 27.43 -28.03
C GLU A 240 2.18 26.89 -27.72
N ILE A 241 2.98 27.71 -27.03
CA ILE A 241 4.34 27.41 -26.56
C ILE A 241 4.37 26.17 -25.65
N GLN A 242 3.41 26.03 -24.73
CA GLN A 242 3.42 24.96 -23.72
C GLN A 242 2.97 23.62 -24.31
N ILE A 243 2.05 23.65 -25.28
CA ILE A 243 1.65 22.48 -26.07
C ILE A 243 2.85 21.92 -26.84
N ASP A 244 3.67 22.79 -27.43
CA ASP A 244 4.88 22.37 -28.13
C ASP A 244 5.96 21.82 -27.20
N GLU A 245 6.09 22.35 -25.98
CA GLU A 245 6.94 21.78 -24.94
C GLU A 245 6.46 20.39 -24.49
N TRP A 246 5.15 20.20 -24.31
CA TRP A 246 4.58 18.89 -23.98
C TRP A 246 4.79 17.88 -25.11
N LYS A 247 4.56 18.27 -26.37
CA LYS A 247 4.89 17.44 -27.54
C LYS A 247 6.38 17.11 -27.60
N ARG A 248 7.27 18.03 -27.24
CA ARG A 248 8.73 17.77 -27.19
C ARG A 248 9.10 16.81 -26.05
N LYS A 249 8.52 16.98 -24.86
CA LYS A 249 8.73 16.07 -23.72
C LYS A 249 8.23 14.67 -24.02
N TYR A 250 7.01 14.54 -24.54
CA TYR A 250 6.42 13.25 -24.93
C TYR A 250 7.26 12.53 -26.00
N ARG A 251 7.76 13.27 -27.01
CA ARG A 251 8.67 12.73 -28.02
C ARG A 251 10.02 12.28 -27.45
N ARG A 252 10.53 12.94 -26.40
CA ARG A 252 11.79 12.54 -25.74
C ARG A 252 11.65 11.33 -24.83
N SER A 253 10.47 11.10 -24.25
CA SER A 253 10.22 9.98 -23.34
C SER A 253 9.85 8.67 -24.05
N ASN A 254 9.59 8.72 -25.35
CA ASN A 254 9.20 7.56 -26.19
C ASN A 254 10.22 7.26 -27.31
N ILE A 255 11.47 7.71 -27.16
CA ILE A 255 12.66 7.30 -27.93
C ILE A 255 13.59 6.60 -26.95
#